data_AF-A0A7L5Z8V5-F1
#
_entry.id   AF-A0A7L5Z8V5-F1
#
_cell.length_a   1.000
_cell.length_b   1.000
_cell.length_c   1.000
_cell.angle_alpha   90.00
_cell.angle_beta   90.00
_cell.angle_gamma   90.00
#
_symmetry.space_group_name_H-M   'P 1'
#
loop_
_entity.id
_entity.type
_entity.pdbx_description
1 polymer ?
#
loop_
_entity_poly.entity_id
_entity_poly.type
_entity_poly.pdbx_seq_one_letter_code
_entity_poly.pdbx_strand_id
1 'polypeptide(L)'
;MVELEAGEAFASGLAFLIGKATPVTIEELAVADPPSTSAADAMEESRKVLMASWNPVLRRVGERFSIDAGAVPLLAYPEHVLHAGPANGDLLAWQTDAVRLDLGTIPLSLQSAFIQARISGPDGALRWMQRVTVDPPLEEQRDLAALASHMGLRAFHDWMRAILSGDTLPVGGGAWDEDAGVQSNRPQSLGYDRLTLEDILTAWARDRKAFSRADRHFAPYVDALLAHGENLSERKRLT
;
A
#
# COMPACT_ATOMS: atom_id res chain seq x y z
N MET A 1 0.86 -26.59 -42.85
CA MET A 1 -0.05 -27.46 -42.10
C MET A 1 0.76 -28.69 -41.72
N VAL A 2 1.22 -28.77 -40.48
CA VAL A 2 2.07 -29.86 -39.99
C VAL A 2 1.16 -30.77 -39.19
N GLU A 3 0.81 -31.92 -39.76
CA GLU A 3 0.17 -33.00 -39.01
C GLU A 3 1.26 -33.68 -38.17
N LEU A 4 1.12 -33.60 -36.85
CA LEU A 4 2.00 -34.28 -35.92
C LEU A 4 1.55 -35.75 -35.85
N GLU A 5 2.23 -36.64 -36.57
CA GLU A 5 2.04 -38.08 -36.41
C GLU A 5 2.55 -38.50 -35.04
N ALA A 6 1.63 -38.75 -34.11
CA ALA A 6 1.97 -39.27 -32.80
C ALA A 6 2.39 -40.74 -32.96
N GLY A 7 3.64 -41.05 -32.64
CA GLY A 7 4.21 -42.40 -32.78
C GLY A 7 3.50 -43.46 -31.91
N GLU A 8 3.71 -44.72 -32.25
CA GLU A 8 3.05 -45.89 -31.64
C GLU A 8 3.17 -45.95 -30.10
N ALA A 9 4.29 -45.47 -29.55
CA ALA A 9 4.50 -45.36 -28.10
C ALA A 9 3.53 -44.37 -27.42
N PHE A 10 3.19 -43.27 -28.09
CA PHE A 10 2.20 -42.30 -27.59
C PHE A 10 0.80 -42.89 -27.62
N ALA A 11 0.42 -43.59 -28.70
CA ALA A 11 -0.87 -44.24 -28.83
C ALA A 11 -1.07 -45.33 -27.76
N SER A 12 -0.02 -46.12 -27.48
CA SER A 12 -0.02 -47.12 -26.41
C SER A 12 -0.18 -46.49 -25.01
N GLY A 13 0.52 -45.39 -24.75
CA GLY A 13 0.37 -44.63 -23.50
C GLY A 13 -1.02 -44.03 -23.32
N LEU A 14 -1.61 -43.49 -24.39
CA LEU A 14 -2.98 -42.95 -24.38
C LEU A 14 -4.02 -44.06 -24.13
N ALA A 15 -3.87 -45.22 -24.79
CA ALA A 15 -4.75 -46.37 -24.60
C ALA A 15 -4.69 -46.93 -23.17
N PHE A 16 -3.50 -46.93 -22.57
CA PHE A 16 -3.34 -47.30 -21.16
C PHE A 16 -4.05 -46.32 -20.21
N LEU A 17 -3.93 -45.00 -20.45
CA LEU A 17 -4.60 -43.98 -19.65
C LEU A 17 -6.12 -44.05 -19.78
N ILE A 18 -6.63 -44.23 -21.00
CA ILE A 18 -8.06 -44.39 -21.27
C ILE A 18 -8.59 -45.69 -20.61
N GLY A 19 -7.83 -46.78 -20.67
CA GLY A 19 -8.20 -48.05 -20.01
C GLY A 19 -8.16 -48.02 -18.48
N LYS A 20 -7.52 -47.00 -17.89
CA LYS A 20 -7.48 -46.75 -16.43
C LYS A 20 -8.44 -45.66 -15.98
N ALA A 21 -9.00 -44.89 -16.91
CA ALA A 21 -9.96 -43.85 -16.61
C ALA A 21 -11.36 -44.48 -16.45
N THR A 22 -12.06 -44.11 -15.38
CA THR A 22 -13.51 -44.36 -15.29
C THR A 22 -14.21 -43.24 -16.06
N PRO A 23 -14.89 -43.52 -17.18
CA PRO A 23 -15.64 -42.49 -17.88
C PRO A 23 -16.79 -42.02 -16.98
N VAL A 24 -16.87 -40.71 -16.78
CA VAL A 24 -17.96 -40.05 -16.05
C VAL A 24 -18.76 -39.24 -17.05
N THR A 25 -20.08 -39.35 -16.97
CA THR A 25 -21.02 -38.56 -17.76
C THR A 25 -21.04 -37.10 -17.28
N ILE A 26 -21.51 -36.18 -18.14
CA ILE A 26 -21.65 -34.76 -17.78
C ILE A 26 -22.65 -34.61 -16.63
N GLU A 27 -23.68 -35.45 -16.61
CA GLU A 27 -24.69 -35.53 -15.57
C GLU A 27 -24.11 -36.01 -14.24
N GLU A 28 -23.22 -37.02 -14.25
CA GLU A 28 -22.51 -37.48 -13.05
C GLU A 28 -21.50 -36.45 -12.53
N LEU A 29 -20.86 -35.69 -13.43
CA LEU A 29 -20.01 -34.55 -13.09
C LEU A 29 -20.78 -33.38 -12.46
N ALA A 30 -22.03 -33.17 -12.89
CA ALA A 30 -22.90 -32.14 -12.33
C ALA A 30 -23.50 -32.52 -10.97
N VAL A 31 -23.59 -33.83 -10.67
CA VAL A 31 -24.09 -34.37 -9.39
C VAL A 31 -22.97 -34.63 -8.39
N ALA A 32 -21.73 -34.78 -8.85
CA ALA A 32 -20.57 -34.84 -7.97
C ALA A 32 -20.47 -33.54 -7.17
N ASP A 33 -20.63 -33.64 -5.84
CA ASP A 33 -20.29 -32.53 -4.95
C ASP A 33 -18.86 -32.09 -5.26
N PRO A 34 -18.61 -30.79 -5.50
CA PRO A 34 -17.25 -30.33 -5.65
C PRO A 34 -16.46 -30.80 -4.43
N PRO A 35 -15.21 -31.26 -4.60
CA PRO A 35 -14.40 -31.72 -3.48
C PRO A 35 -14.47 -30.63 -2.41
N SER A 36 -14.83 -31.01 -1.17
CA SER A 36 -14.94 -30.15 0.01
C SER A 36 -13.94 -29.00 -0.11
N THR A 37 -14.40 -27.88 -0.64
CA THR A 37 -13.53 -26.79 -1.01
C THR A 37 -13.17 -26.15 0.31
N SER A 38 -11.88 -26.17 0.66
CA SER A 38 -11.44 -25.55 1.91
C SER A 38 -11.99 -24.11 1.94
N ALA A 39 -12.37 -23.60 3.11
CA ALA A 39 -12.81 -22.21 3.25
C ALA A 39 -11.83 -21.22 2.59
N ALA A 40 -10.53 -21.53 2.63
CA ALA A 40 -9.49 -20.77 1.95
C ALA A 40 -9.61 -20.80 0.42
N ASP A 41 -9.92 -21.97 -0.16
CA ASP A 41 -10.08 -22.14 -1.60
C ASP A 41 -11.35 -21.42 -2.10
N ALA A 42 -12.43 -21.44 -1.30
CA ALA A 42 -13.66 -20.71 -1.61
C ALA A 42 -13.45 -19.18 -1.63
N MET A 43 -12.63 -18.66 -0.71
CA MET A 43 -12.24 -17.24 -0.71
C MET A 43 -11.37 -16.88 -1.90
N GLU A 44 -10.42 -17.74 -2.26
CA GLU A 44 -9.58 -17.50 -3.44
C GLU A 44 -10.41 -17.57 -4.72
N GLU A 45 -11.41 -18.44 -4.80
CA GLU A 45 -12.35 -18.47 -5.93
C GLU A 45 -13.17 -17.17 -6.03
N SER A 46 -13.66 -16.66 -4.91
CA SER A 46 -14.32 -15.35 -4.88
C SER A 46 -13.39 -14.21 -5.29
N ARG A 47 -12.12 -14.28 -4.91
CA ARG A 47 -11.12 -13.32 -5.36
C ARG A 47 -10.88 -13.43 -6.85
N LYS A 48 -10.80 -14.62 -7.45
CA LYS A 48 -10.66 -14.77 -8.90
C LYS A 48 -11.83 -14.16 -9.67
N VAL A 49 -13.06 -14.45 -9.24
CA VAL A 49 -14.28 -13.88 -9.83
C VAL A 49 -14.26 -12.36 -9.72
N LEU A 50 -13.90 -11.83 -8.55
CA LEU A 50 -13.73 -10.40 -8.35
C LEU A 50 -12.68 -9.82 -9.32
N MET A 51 -11.47 -10.38 -9.32
CA MET A 51 -10.34 -9.93 -10.14
C MET A 51 -10.62 -9.91 -11.64
N ALA A 52 -11.58 -10.72 -12.13
CA ALA A 52 -11.96 -10.72 -13.54
C ALA A 52 -12.57 -9.38 -14.02
N SER A 53 -13.20 -8.62 -13.12
CA SER A 53 -13.81 -7.32 -13.42
C SER A 53 -13.27 -6.17 -12.58
N TRP A 54 -12.36 -6.46 -11.65
CA TRP A 54 -11.87 -5.51 -10.65
C TRP A 54 -10.77 -4.61 -11.19
N ASN A 55 -11.15 -3.39 -11.57
CA ASN A 55 -10.22 -2.32 -11.92
C ASN A 55 -10.63 -1.00 -11.25
N PRO A 56 -10.53 -0.90 -9.91
CA PRO A 56 -11.02 0.25 -9.19
C PRO A 56 -10.17 1.51 -9.44
N VAL A 57 -10.86 2.65 -9.51
CA VAL A 57 -10.27 3.99 -9.57
C VAL A 57 -10.60 4.72 -8.28
N LEU A 58 -9.58 5.27 -7.63
CA LEU A 58 -9.78 6.13 -6.48
C LEU A 58 -10.17 7.53 -6.97
N ARG A 59 -11.45 7.88 -6.79
CA ARG A 59 -12.03 9.16 -7.18
C ARG A 59 -11.89 10.15 -6.04
N ARG A 60 -11.38 11.34 -6.36
CA ARG A 60 -11.28 12.46 -5.41
C ARG A 60 -12.17 13.62 -5.86
N VAL A 61 -12.95 14.16 -4.92
CA VAL A 61 -13.72 15.40 -5.12
C VAL A 61 -13.40 16.32 -3.93
N GLY A 62 -12.39 17.19 -4.13
CA GLY A 62 -11.81 17.99 -3.06
C GLY A 62 -11.15 17.11 -2.00
N GLU A 63 -11.66 17.17 -0.77
CA GLU A 63 -11.19 16.38 0.38
C GLU A 63 -11.88 15.01 0.51
N ARG A 64 -12.93 14.74 -0.30
CA ARG A 64 -13.68 13.49 -0.24
C ARG A 64 -13.15 12.45 -1.23
N PHE A 65 -13.02 11.23 -0.75
CA PHE A 65 -12.54 10.08 -1.51
C PHE A 65 -13.63 9.03 -1.65
N SER A 66 -13.67 8.39 -2.81
CA SER A 66 -14.52 7.24 -3.08
C SER A 66 -13.78 6.25 -3.98
N ILE A 67 -14.05 4.96 -3.82
CA ILE A 67 -13.52 3.91 -4.70
C ILE A 67 -14.61 3.60 -5.73
N ASP A 68 -14.30 3.79 -7.00
CA ASP A 68 -15.18 3.46 -8.11
C ASP A 68 -14.70 2.16 -8.76
N ALA A 69 -15.45 1.07 -8.61
CA ALA A 69 -15.09 -0.23 -9.18
C ALA A 69 -15.42 -0.34 -10.70
N GLY A 70 -16.10 0.65 -11.28
CA GLY A 70 -16.55 0.65 -12.68
C GLY A 70 -17.74 -0.28 -12.97
N ALA A 71 -17.83 -1.41 -12.26
CA ALA A 71 -18.97 -2.32 -12.25
C ALA A 71 -19.26 -2.77 -10.81
N VAL A 72 -20.44 -3.36 -10.58
CA VAL A 72 -20.78 -3.96 -9.28
C VAL A 72 -19.83 -5.13 -9.03
N PRO A 73 -19.08 -5.13 -7.91
CA PRO A 73 -18.17 -6.22 -7.60
C PRO A 73 -18.92 -7.53 -7.40
N LEU A 74 -18.49 -8.58 -8.12
CA LEU A 74 -19.07 -9.91 -8.00
C LEU A 74 -18.14 -10.82 -7.21
N LEU A 75 -18.74 -11.65 -6.35
CA LEU A 75 -18.06 -12.71 -5.60
C LEU A 75 -18.67 -14.06 -6.01
N ALA A 76 -17.90 -15.14 -5.84
CA ALA A 76 -18.35 -16.48 -6.24
C ALA A 76 -19.49 -16.98 -5.33
N TYR A 77 -19.52 -16.53 -4.07
CA TYR A 77 -20.46 -16.98 -3.06
C TYR A 77 -21.20 -15.80 -2.40
N PRO A 78 -22.53 -15.92 -2.15
CA PRO A 78 -23.35 -14.84 -1.61
C PRO A 78 -23.08 -14.52 -0.12
N GLU A 79 -22.56 -15.47 0.65
CA GLU A 79 -22.16 -15.28 2.05
C GLU A 79 -20.86 -14.46 2.21
N HIS A 80 -20.12 -14.29 1.12
CA HIS A 80 -18.90 -13.49 1.15
C HIS A 80 -19.22 -12.00 1.04
N VAL A 81 -18.54 -11.20 1.85
CA VAL A 81 -18.68 -9.75 1.88
C VAL A 81 -17.36 -9.11 1.52
N LEU A 82 -17.37 -8.30 0.45
CA LEU A 82 -16.24 -7.45 0.10
C LEU A 82 -16.20 -6.25 1.03
N HIS A 83 -15.01 -5.96 1.53
CA HIS A 83 -14.68 -4.75 2.26
C HIS A 83 -13.54 -4.05 1.54
N ALA A 84 -13.60 -2.73 1.45
CA ALA A 84 -12.51 -1.93 0.90
C ALA A 84 -12.32 -0.65 1.71
N GLY A 85 -11.12 -0.11 1.67
CA GLY A 85 -10.76 1.10 2.40
C GLY A 85 -9.43 1.68 1.92
N PRO A 86 -9.08 2.88 2.39
CA PRO A 86 -7.77 3.46 2.14
C PRO A 86 -6.69 2.64 2.88
N ALA A 87 -5.46 2.64 2.37
CA ALA A 87 -4.37 1.82 2.93
C ALA A 87 -4.08 2.03 4.43
N ASN A 88 -4.40 3.20 4.98
CA ASN A 88 -4.14 3.58 6.37
C ASN A 88 -5.42 3.87 7.17
N GLY A 89 -6.58 3.38 6.71
CA GLY A 89 -7.85 3.66 7.37
C GLY A 89 -8.76 2.45 7.47
N ASP A 90 -10.01 2.73 7.83
CA ASP A 90 -10.98 1.69 8.13
C ASP A 90 -11.47 0.96 6.87
N LEU A 91 -11.76 -0.33 7.04
CA LEU A 91 -12.41 -1.14 6.03
C LEU A 91 -13.92 -0.93 6.12
N LEU A 92 -14.50 -0.44 5.04
CA LEU A 92 -15.93 -0.29 4.91
C LEU A 92 -16.49 -1.47 4.11
N ALA A 93 -17.61 -2.01 4.56
CA ALA A 93 -18.32 -3.04 3.82
C ALA A 93 -18.85 -2.46 2.51
N TRP A 94 -18.53 -3.14 1.41
CA TRP A 94 -19.03 -2.80 0.09
C TRP A 94 -20.52 -3.14 0.05
N GLN A 95 -21.35 -2.15 -0.30
CA GLN A 95 -22.79 -2.35 -0.34
C GLN A 95 -23.17 -3.24 -1.52
N THR A 96 -24.09 -4.18 -1.30
CA THR A 96 -24.66 -5.01 -2.36
C THR A 96 -25.25 -4.09 -3.44
N ASP A 97 -24.94 -4.35 -4.71
CA ASP A 97 -25.36 -3.57 -5.89
C ASP A 97 -24.74 -2.16 -6.05
N ALA A 98 -23.79 -1.77 -5.20
CA ALA A 98 -23.08 -0.52 -5.37
C ALA A 98 -21.87 -0.68 -6.31
N VAL A 99 -21.71 0.25 -7.24
CA VAL A 99 -20.50 0.39 -8.08
C VAL A 99 -19.42 1.23 -7.38
N ARG A 100 -19.83 2.04 -6.39
CA ARG A 100 -18.96 2.98 -5.69
C ARG A 100 -19.07 2.81 -4.18
N LEU A 101 -17.92 2.94 -3.51
CA LEU A 101 -17.81 2.98 -2.06
C LEU A 101 -17.27 4.33 -1.63
N ASP A 102 -18.04 5.06 -0.82
CA ASP A 102 -17.60 6.34 -0.25
C ASP A 102 -16.70 6.13 0.95
N LEU A 103 -15.49 6.69 0.91
CA LEU A 103 -14.50 6.61 2.01
C LEU A 103 -14.56 7.82 2.95
N GLY A 104 -15.30 8.87 2.57
CA GLY A 104 -15.36 10.12 3.32
C GLY A 104 -14.11 10.97 3.11
N THR A 105 -13.72 11.72 4.14
CA THR A 105 -12.58 12.66 4.09
C THR A 105 -11.30 12.00 4.57
N ILE A 106 -10.22 12.08 3.79
CA ILE A 106 -8.92 11.50 4.13
C ILE A 106 -7.90 12.64 4.32
N PRO A 107 -7.26 12.75 5.50
CA PRO A 107 -6.23 13.76 5.75
C PRO A 107 -5.09 13.65 4.73
N LEU A 108 -4.56 14.79 4.28
CA LEU A 108 -3.50 14.87 3.27
C LEU A 108 -2.31 13.94 3.55
N SER A 109 -1.89 13.81 4.81
CA SER A 109 -0.79 12.93 5.23
C SER A 109 -1.07 11.43 5.10
N LEU A 110 -2.34 11.02 4.99
CA LEU A 110 -2.78 9.64 4.88
C LEU A 110 -3.27 9.27 3.48
N GLN A 111 -3.39 10.25 2.58
CA GLN A 111 -3.77 10.00 1.20
C GLN A 111 -2.70 9.13 0.54
N SER A 112 -3.12 8.09 -0.19
CA SER A 112 -2.19 7.22 -0.92
C SER A 112 -2.87 6.63 -2.14
N ALA A 113 -2.07 6.16 -3.11
CA ALA A 113 -2.58 5.46 -4.29
C ALA A 113 -2.82 3.96 -4.02
N PHE A 114 -2.88 3.56 -2.74
CA PHE A 114 -3.11 2.18 -2.33
C PHE A 114 -4.46 2.07 -1.62
N ILE A 115 -5.18 1.02 -1.97
CA ILE A 115 -6.37 0.59 -1.26
C ILE A 115 -6.11 -0.78 -0.65
N GLN A 116 -6.73 -1.03 0.49
CA GLN A 116 -6.85 -2.35 1.05
C GLN A 116 -8.21 -2.93 0.70
N ALA A 117 -8.21 -4.19 0.32
CA ALA A 117 -9.42 -4.96 0.06
C ALA A 117 -9.39 -6.24 0.89
N ARG A 118 -10.57 -6.63 1.36
CA ARG A 118 -10.76 -7.82 2.18
C ARG A 118 -12.05 -8.51 1.77
N ILE A 119 -12.00 -9.81 1.54
CA ILE A 119 -13.19 -10.65 1.44
C ILE A 119 -13.32 -11.37 2.77
N SER A 120 -14.48 -11.26 3.41
CA SER A 120 -14.80 -12.00 4.64
C SER A 120 -15.90 -13.01 4.37
N GLY A 121 -15.77 -14.21 4.91
CA GLY A 121 -16.79 -15.25 4.95
C GLY A 121 -16.97 -15.78 6.36
N PRO A 122 -17.86 -16.77 6.56
CA PRO A 122 -18.11 -17.37 7.88
C PRO A 122 -16.85 -18.01 8.49
N ASP A 123 -15.99 -18.58 7.66
CA ASP A 123 -14.84 -19.39 8.09
C ASP A 123 -13.50 -18.66 8.01
N GLY A 124 -13.49 -17.34 7.78
CA GLY A 124 -12.26 -16.54 7.77
C GLY A 124 -12.31 -15.28 6.90
N ALA A 125 -11.12 -14.77 6.54
CA ALA A 125 -11.01 -13.65 5.63
C ALA A 125 -9.71 -13.64 4.84
N LEU A 126 -9.78 -13.16 3.60
CA LEU A 126 -8.66 -12.93 2.70
C LEU A 126 -8.45 -11.43 2.54
N ARG A 127 -7.22 -10.94 2.74
CA ARG A 127 -6.86 -9.52 2.64
C ARG A 127 -5.71 -9.30 1.68
N TRP A 128 -5.75 -8.21 0.92
CA TRP A 128 -4.64 -7.77 0.09
C TRP A 128 -4.60 -6.25 -0.03
N MET A 129 -3.46 -5.74 -0.47
CA MET A 129 -3.25 -4.34 -0.81
C MET A 129 -3.12 -4.21 -2.33
N GLN A 130 -3.71 -3.19 -2.91
CA GLN A 130 -3.67 -2.94 -4.35
C GLN A 130 -3.37 -1.48 -4.64
N ARG A 131 -2.45 -1.25 -5.59
CA ARG A 131 -2.24 0.07 -6.16
C ARG A 131 -3.34 0.36 -7.18
N VAL A 132 -3.92 1.55 -7.09
CA VAL A 132 -5.00 2.01 -7.98
C VAL A 132 -4.64 3.31 -8.65
N THR A 133 -5.29 3.58 -9.78
CA THR A 133 -5.24 4.90 -10.40
C THR A 133 -6.04 5.87 -9.53
N VAL A 134 -5.48 7.05 -9.28
CA VAL A 134 -6.15 8.12 -8.54
C VAL A 134 -6.51 9.23 -9.52
N ASP A 135 -7.78 9.63 -9.56
CA ASP A 135 -8.28 10.67 -10.45
C ASP A 135 -9.17 11.68 -9.69
N PRO A 136 -8.78 12.97 -9.62
CA PRO A 136 -7.52 13.57 -10.08
C PRO A 136 -6.30 13.06 -9.29
N PRO A 137 -5.07 13.17 -9.85
CA PRO A 137 -3.85 12.71 -9.18
C PRO A 137 -3.64 13.40 -7.81
N LEU A 138 -2.90 12.70 -6.95
CA LEU A 138 -2.55 13.19 -5.61
C LEU A 138 -1.60 14.38 -5.68
N GLU A 139 -1.72 15.28 -4.71
CA GLU A 139 -0.95 16.53 -4.63
C GLU A 139 0.49 16.26 -4.18
N GLU A 140 1.46 17.05 -4.67
CA GLU A 140 2.87 16.93 -4.29
C GLU A 140 3.09 17.23 -2.81
N GLN A 141 2.25 18.09 -2.22
CA GLN A 141 2.29 18.45 -0.80
C GLN A 141 1.94 17.27 0.13
N ARG A 142 1.32 16.21 -0.41
CA ARG A 142 1.04 14.96 0.33
C ARG A 142 2.28 14.38 0.97
N ASP A 143 3.38 14.31 0.23
CA ASP A 143 4.60 13.66 0.73
C ASP A 143 5.23 14.49 1.84
N LEU A 144 5.17 15.82 1.73
CA LEU A 144 5.59 16.73 2.79
C LEU A 144 4.71 16.58 4.03
N ALA A 145 3.39 16.50 3.86
CA ALA A 145 2.42 16.29 4.95
C ALA A 145 2.61 14.94 5.65
N ALA A 146 2.82 13.87 4.88
CA ALA A 146 3.05 12.52 5.39
C ALA A 146 4.38 12.42 6.16
N LEU A 147 5.44 13.05 5.64
CA LEU A 147 6.71 13.17 6.32
C LEU A 147 6.59 13.98 7.60
N ALA A 148 5.90 15.13 7.57
CA ALA A 148 5.67 15.97 8.75
C ALA A 148 4.84 15.26 9.82
N SER A 149 3.84 14.45 9.44
CA SER A 149 3.04 13.70 10.41
C SER A 149 3.80 12.54 11.06
N HIS A 150 4.78 11.96 10.36
CA HIS A 150 5.58 10.83 10.86
C HIS A 150 6.88 11.27 11.55
N MET A 151 7.44 12.43 11.19
CA MET A 151 8.56 13.01 11.92
C MET A 151 8.06 13.67 13.20
N GLY A 152 8.31 13.04 14.34
CA GLY A 152 8.25 13.73 15.62
C GLY A 152 9.26 14.89 15.67
N LEU A 153 9.03 15.89 16.53
CA LEU A 153 9.88 17.09 16.67
C LEU A 153 11.38 16.77 16.85
N ARG A 154 11.69 15.67 17.53
CA ARG A 154 13.06 15.18 17.76
C ARG A 154 13.70 14.63 16.47
N ALA A 155 12.97 13.82 15.71
CA ALA A 155 13.43 13.32 14.41
C ALA A 155 13.62 14.45 13.38
N PHE A 156 12.76 15.47 13.44
CA PHE A 156 12.93 16.68 12.63
C PHE A 156 14.19 17.47 13.01
N HIS A 157 14.48 17.64 14.31
CA HIS A 157 15.72 18.27 14.78
C HIS A 157 16.97 17.50 14.36
N ASP A 158 16.95 16.16 14.47
CA ASP A 158 18.07 15.32 14.05
C ASP A 158 18.29 15.37 12.53
N TRP A 159 17.20 15.41 11.76
CA TRP A 159 17.25 15.59 10.31
C TRP A 159 17.81 16.96 9.90
N MET A 160 17.37 18.04 10.55
CA MET A 160 17.92 19.38 10.33
C MET A 160 19.42 19.44 10.66
N ARG A 161 19.84 18.82 11.76
CA ARG A 161 21.26 18.74 12.14
C ARG A 161 22.08 18.03 11.06
N ALA A 162 21.63 16.88 10.57
CA ALA A 162 22.34 16.14 9.51
C ALA A 162 22.56 17.02 8.27
N ILE A 163 21.52 17.71 7.81
CA ILE A 163 21.61 18.60 6.65
C ILE A 163 22.53 19.81 6.92
N LEU A 164 22.48 20.42 8.11
CA LEU A 164 23.32 21.56 8.49
C LEU A 164 24.79 21.18 8.68
N SER A 165 25.06 19.99 9.22
CA SER A 165 26.41 19.42 9.35
C SER A 165 27.01 19.07 7.97
N GLY A 166 26.21 19.11 6.91
CA GLY A 166 26.60 18.66 5.57
C GLY A 166 26.82 17.16 5.51
N ASP A 167 26.27 16.41 6.48
CA ASP A 167 26.09 14.99 6.31
C ASP A 167 25.05 14.84 5.20
N THR A 168 25.51 14.40 4.04
CA THR A 168 24.61 13.76 3.10
C THR A 168 24.01 12.61 3.88
N LEU A 169 22.76 12.76 4.34
CA LEU A 169 21.91 11.61 4.65
C LEU A 169 22.20 10.61 3.54
N PRO A 170 22.62 9.38 3.85
CA PRO A 170 22.79 8.39 2.80
C PRO A 170 21.45 8.38 2.10
N VAL A 171 21.44 8.85 0.85
CA VAL A 171 20.30 8.72 -0.02
C VAL A 171 20.17 7.22 -0.14
N GLY A 172 19.30 6.65 0.69
CA GLY A 172 19.12 5.23 0.91
C GLY A 172 18.50 4.61 -0.33
N GLY A 173 19.27 4.56 -1.41
CA GLY A 173 19.20 3.57 -2.46
C GLY A 173 20.30 2.53 -2.22
N GLY A 174 20.41 2.03 -0.99
CA GLY A 174 21.08 0.76 -0.77
C GLY A 174 20.21 -0.32 -1.41
N ALA A 175 20.80 -1.19 -2.21
CA ALA A 175 20.10 -2.38 -2.68
C ALA A 175 19.58 -3.13 -1.44
N TRP A 176 18.33 -3.58 -1.46
CA TRP A 176 17.70 -4.31 -0.35
C TRP A 176 18.38 -5.66 -0.02
N ASP A 177 19.53 -5.94 -0.63
CA ASP A 177 20.29 -7.19 -0.59
C ASP A 177 21.75 -6.98 -0.12
N GLU A 178 22.12 -5.80 0.36
CA GLU A 178 23.43 -5.62 0.96
C GLU A 178 23.37 -5.86 2.47
N ASP A 179 23.94 -7.00 2.89
CA ASP A 179 24.16 -7.37 4.28
C ASP A 179 24.70 -6.17 5.08
N ALA A 180 24.00 -5.85 6.18
CA ALA A 180 24.27 -4.72 7.06
C ALA A 180 25.58 -4.90 7.84
N GLY A 181 26.71 -4.82 7.14
CA GLY A 181 27.99 -5.31 7.62
C GLY A 181 29.17 -4.40 7.32
N VAL A 182 29.02 -3.06 7.30
CA VAL A 182 30.17 -2.15 7.46
C VAL A 182 29.75 -0.93 8.28
N GLN A 183 29.86 -1.03 9.60
CA GLN A 183 29.85 0.13 10.48
C GLN A 183 31.11 0.96 10.19
N SER A 184 30.95 2.06 9.46
CA SER A 184 31.96 3.10 9.43
C SER A 184 32.08 3.71 10.83
N ASN A 185 33.30 3.72 11.34
CA ASN A 185 33.66 4.16 12.68
C ASN A 185 33.36 5.66 12.85
N ARG A 186 32.13 6.00 13.25
CA ARG A 186 31.75 7.37 13.61
C ARG A 186 32.20 7.65 15.05
N PRO A 187 32.93 8.75 15.32
CA PRO A 187 33.13 9.18 16.69
C PRO A 187 31.76 9.51 17.31
N GLN A 188 31.40 8.78 18.36
CA GLN A 188 30.24 9.08 19.19
C GLN A 188 30.48 10.44 19.85
N SER A 189 29.94 11.52 19.26
CA SER A 189 29.84 12.78 19.99
C SER A 189 28.71 12.65 21.00
N LEU A 190 29.11 12.64 22.26
CA LEU A 190 28.27 12.59 23.44
C LEU A 190 27.19 13.69 23.43
N GLY A 191 25.93 13.23 23.48
CA GLY A 191 24.82 13.82 24.22
C GLY A 191 24.61 15.33 24.21
N TYR A 192 23.90 15.84 23.20
CA TYR A 192 22.90 16.90 23.40
C TYR A 192 21.72 16.71 22.44
N ASP A 193 20.59 16.35 23.04
CA ASP A 193 19.36 15.85 22.41
C ASP A 193 18.53 16.94 21.67
N ARG A 194 19.16 18.08 21.33
CA ARG A 194 18.49 19.25 20.77
C ARG A 194 19.43 20.06 19.89
N LEU A 195 19.00 20.41 18.68
CA LEU A 195 19.69 21.37 17.79
C LEU A 195 19.99 22.65 18.58
N THR A 196 21.26 23.05 18.65
CA THR A 196 21.67 24.25 19.40
C THR A 196 21.84 25.46 18.46
N LEU A 197 21.81 26.66 19.03
CA LEU A 197 22.10 27.89 18.27
C LEU A 197 23.52 27.86 17.71
N GLU A 198 24.45 27.28 18.46
CA GLU A 198 25.86 27.12 18.14
C GLU A 198 26.05 26.20 16.93
N ASP A 199 25.25 25.13 16.80
CA ASP A 199 25.23 24.26 15.61
C ASP A 199 24.81 25.04 14.37
N ILE A 200 23.75 25.85 14.48
CA ILE A 200 23.21 26.67 13.39
C ILE A 200 24.21 27.75 12.97
N LEU A 201 24.80 28.45 13.94
CA LEU A 201 25.79 29.51 13.69
C LEU A 201 27.09 28.94 13.10
N THR A 202 27.51 27.74 13.53
CA THR A 202 28.69 27.07 12.97
C THR A 202 28.46 26.64 11.52
N ALA A 203 27.27 26.11 11.20
CA ALA A 203 26.90 25.77 9.83
C ALA A 203 26.84 27.02 8.93
N TRP A 204 26.28 28.12 9.44
CA TRP A 204 26.25 29.42 8.74
C TRP A 204 27.65 29.99 8.51
N ALA A 205 28.53 29.90 9.51
CA ALA A 205 29.91 30.37 9.44
C ALA A 205 30.77 29.52 8.48
N ARG A 206 30.47 28.21 8.35
CA ARG A 206 31.19 27.29 7.48
C ARG A 206 30.90 27.52 5.99
N ASP A 207 29.63 27.61 5.62
CA ASP A 207 29.23 27.92 4.23
C ASP A 207 27.86 28.61 4.20
N ARG A 208 27.89 29.94 4.05
CA ARG A 208 26.71 30.79 4.02
C ARG A 208 25.78 30.50 2.83
N LYS A 209 26.32 30.03 1.70
CA LYS A 209 25.50 29.68 0.52
C LYS A 209 24.85 28.30 0.69
N ALA A 210 25.55 27.33 1.27
CA ALA A 210 24.95 26.03 1.61
C ALA A 210 23.87 26.17 2.69
N PHE A 211 24.12 27.01 3.71
CA PHE A 211 23.15 27.32 4.75
C PHE A 211 21.87 27.93 4.15
N SER A 212 21.98 28.93 3.26
CA SER A 212 20.80 29.52 2.60
C SER A 212 20.04 28.53 1.70
N ARG A 213 20.73 27.54 1.10
CA ARG A 213 20.07 26.46 0.35
C ARG A 213 19.31 25.52 1.29
N ALA A 214 19.90 25.16 2.42
CA ALA A 214 19.28 24.32 3.44
C ALA A 214 18.06 25.03 4.08
N ASP A 215 18.20 26.31 4.42
CA ASP A 215 17.12 27.15 4.94
C ASP A 215 15.90 27.19 4.00
N ARG A 216 16.13 27.43 2.71
CA ARG A 216 15.08 27.34 1.68
C ARG A 216 14.49 25.93 1.53
N HIS A 217 15.27 24.90 1.79
CA HIS A 217 14.81 23.51 1.75
C HIS A 217 13.94 23.17 2.96
N PHE A 218 14.20 23.76 4.13
CA PHE A 218 13.43 23.51 5.36
C PHE A 218 12.09 24.26 5.42
N ALA A 219 12.00 25.45 4.81
CA ALA A 219 10.81 26.29 4.92
C ALA A 219 9.47 25.56 4.63
N PRO A 220 9.33 24.76 3.55
CA PRO A 220 8.09 24.01 3.29
C PRO A 220 7.76 22.95 4.35
N TYR A 221 8.78 22.35 4.99
CA TYR A 221 8.58 21.34 6.03
C TYR A 221 8.18 21.97 7.37
N VAL A 222 8.75 23.13 7.71
CA VAL A 222 8.37 23.91 8.90
C VAL A 222 6.93 24.38 8.77
N ASP A 223 6.54 24.90 7.60
CA ASP A 223 5.17 25.32 7.34
C ASP A 223 4.18 24.14 7.43
N ALA A 224 4.54 22.97 6.88
CA ALA A 224 3.73 21.76 6.99
C ALA A 224 3.62 21.24 8.45
N LEU A 225 4.72 21.29 9.21
CA LEU A 225 4.73 20.95 10.64
C LEU A 225 3.87 21.88 11.48
N LEU A 226 3.90 23.19 11.19
CA LEU A 226 3.06 24.18 11.88
C LEU A 226 1.57 23.99 11.54
N ALA A 227 1.24 23.79 10.25
CA ALA A 227 -0.13 23.50 9.81
C ALA A 227 -0.69 22.19 10.40
N HIS A 228 0.15 21.17 10.63
CA HIS A 228 -0.26 19.93 11.28
C HIS A 228 -0.22 19.98 12.82
N GLY A 229 0.64 20.81 13.42
CA GLY A 229 0.75 21.02 14.86
C GLY A 229 -0.47 21.73 15.48
N GLU A 230 -1.11 22.63 14.74
CA GLU A 230 -2.39 23.24 15.13
C GLU A 230 -3.51 22.19 15.18
N ASN A 231 -3.56 21.27 14.20
CA ASN A 231 -4.53 20.16 14.16
C ASN A 231 -4.34 19.15 15.32
N LEU A 232 -3.11 18.95 15.79
CA LEU A 232 -2.81 18.14 16.99
C LEU A 232 -3.25 18.82 18.29
N SER A 233 -3.25 20.15 18.33
CA SER A 233 -3.65 20.93 19.50
C SER A 233 -5.17 20.99 19.69
N GLU A 234 -5.93 20.95 18.60
CA GLU A 234 -7.40 20.85 18.64
C GLU A 234 -7.88 19.46 19.05
N ARG A 235 -7.25 18.39 18.55
CA ARG A 235 -7.57 17.00 18.95
C ARG A 235 -7.29 16.72 20.43
N LYS A 236 -6.35 17.41 21.06
CA LYS A 236 -6.06 17.28 22.50
C LYS A 236 -7.03 18.02 23.42
N ARG A 237 -7.94 18.86 22.89
CA ARG A 237 -8.99 19.53 23.69
C ARG A 237 -10.31 18.75 23.73
N LEU A 238 -10.43 17.65 23.00
CA LEU A 238 -11.63 16.82 22.91
C LEU A 238 -11.48 15.44 23.57
N THR A 239 -10.40 15.22 24.32
CA THR A 239 -10.20 14.06 25.20
C THR A 239 -10.04 14.55 26.64
#